data_AF-A0A7K3HJK5-F1
#
_entry.id   AF-A0A7K3HJK5-F1
#
_cell.length_a   1.000
_cell.length_b   1.000
_cell.length_c   1.000
_cell.angle_alpha   90.00
_cell.angle_beta   90.00
_cell.angle_gamma   90.00
#
_symmetry.space_group_name_H-M   'P 1'
#
loop_
_entity.id
_entity.type
_entity.pdbx_description
1 polymer ?
#
loop_
_entity_poly.entity_id
_entity_poly.type
_entity_poly.pdbx_seq_one_letter_code
_entity_poly.pdbx_strand_id
1 'polypeptide(L)'
;YTRTDPAGHLAGLARDAGLAGPGVGLMTAAEVDACTRAADGGVEALVTTGIGVSGWAAAPGPGSPAPLPPGTINIVVAVPAPLGDAALVNAVATATEAKVQALLDAGFDCSGTPSDAVCVAARAARPGEEPEAFGGPRS
;
A
#
# COMPACT_ATOMS: atom_id res chain seq x y z
N TYR A 1 -4.05 19.91 -0.08
CA TYR A 1 -5.03 19.27 0.83
C TYR A 1 -5.00 20.00 2.18
N THR A 2 -6.15 20.43 2.73
CA THR A 2 -6.19 21.31 3.93
C THR A 2 -7.09 20.79 5.06
N ARG A 3 -7.72 19.62 4.88
CA ARG A 3 -8.60 19.03 5.90
C ARG A 3 -7.79 18.43 7.05
N THR A 4 -8.33 18.53 8.26
CA THR A 4 -7.75 18.00 9.50
C THR A 4 -8.52 16.79 10.05
N ASP A 5 -9.57 16.35 9.35
CA ASP A 5 -10.46 15.24 9.71
C ASP A 5 -10.35 14.06 8.70
N PRO A 6 -9.18 13.44 8.55
CA PRO A 6 -8.93 12.44 7.49
C PRO A 6 -9.92 11.27 7.50
N ALA A 7 -10.29 10.77 8.68
CA ALA A 7 -11.27 9.69 8.81
C ALA A 7 -12.68 10.11 8.36
N GLY A 8 -13.11 11.33 8.72
CA GLY A 8 -14.41 11.88 8.29
C GLY A 8 -14.46 12.11 6.78
N HIS A 9 -13.36 12.60 6.21
CA HIS A 9 -13.23 12.76 4.76
C HIS A 9 -13.30 11.42 4.02
N LEU A 10 -12.54 10.41 4.44
CA LEU A 10 -12.57 9.08 3.84
C LEU A 10 -13.96 8.42 3.95
N ALA A 11 -14.62 8.54 5.11
CA ALA A 11 -16.00 8.08 5.27
C ALA A 11 -16.98 8.83 4.36
N GLY A 12 -16.72 10.11 4.10
CA GLY A 12 -17.39 10.92 3.09
C GLY A 12 -17.30 10.31 1.70
N LEU A 13 -16.08 10.12 1.22
CA LEU A 13 -15.78 9.55 -0.09
C LEU A 13 -16.39 8.15 -0.26
N ALA A 14 -16.30 7.31 0.77
CA ALA A 14 -16.88 5.96 0.73
C ALA A 14 -18.40 6.00 0.53
N ARG A 15 -19.10 6.86 1.27
CA ARG A 15 -20.56 7.02 1.13
C ARG A 15 -20.95 7.55 -0.24
N ASP A 16 -20.22 8.54 -0.75
CA ASP A 16 -20.50 9.17 -2.05
C ASP A 16 -20.26 8.17 -3.20
N ALA A 17 -19.35 7.20 -3.00
CA ALA A 17 -19.13 6.06 -3.89
C ALA A 17 -20.12 4.89 -3.67
N GLY A 18 -21.09 5.01 -2.75
CA GLY A 18 -22.05 3.95 -2.44
C GLY A 18 -21.46 2.75 -1.69
N LEU A 19 -20.28 2.89 -1.10
CA LEU A 19 -19.64 1.85 -0.30
C LEU A 19 -20.22 1.80 1.11
N ALA A 20 -20.37 0.59 1.65
CA ALA A 20 -20.89 0.35 2.99
C ALA A 20 -20.09 -0.76 3.70
N GLY A 21 -20.15 -0.75 5.03
CA GLY A 21 -19.45 -1.72 5.87
C GLY A 21 -18.00 -1.34 6.20
N PRO A 22 -17.26 -2.23 6.88
CA PRO A 22 -15.86 -2.01 7.22
C PRO A 22 -14.99 -2.00 5.96
N GLY A 23 -13.94 -1.16 5.96
CA GLY A 23 -13.00 -1.06 4.86
C GLY A 23 -11.78 -0.25 5.23
N VAL A 24 -10.83 -0.15 4.29
CA VAL A 24 -9.60 0.63 4.44
C VAL A 24 -9.64 1.78 3.45
N GLY A 25 -9.39 3.00 3.95
CA GLY A 25 -9.19 4.18 3.12
C GLY A 25 -7.73 4.62 3.20
N LEU A 26 -7.09 4.83 2.05
CA LEU A 26 -5.74 5.34 1.96
C LEU A 26 -5.76 6.81 1.54
N MET A 27 -4.88 7.60 2.13
CA MET A 27 -4.63 8.99 1.71
C MET A 27 -3.32 9.05 0.95
N THR A 28 -3.28 9.86 -0.11
CA THR A 28 -2.10 9.97 -0.95
C THR A 28 -1.81 11.42 -1.32
N ALA A 29 -0.52 11.74 -1.44
CA ALA A 29 -0.06 12.98 -2.06
C ALA A 29 0.19 12.81 -3.56
N ALA A 30 0.12 11.58 -4.08
CA ALA A 30 0.18 11.28 -5.50
C ALA A 30 -1.18 11.52 -6.18
N GLU A 31 -1.15 11.77 -7.48
CA GLU A 31 -2.36 11.87 -8.28
C GLU A 31 -3.04 10.49 -8.37
N VAL A 32 -4.27 10.38 -7.86
CA VAL A 32 -4.99 9.09 -7.74
C VAL A 32 -5.25 8.46 -9.10
N ASP A 33 -5.54 9.27 -10.12
CA ASP A 33 -5.78 8.79 -11.48
C ASP A 33 -4.49 8.26 -12.15
N ALA A 34 -3.31 8.66 -11.66
CA ALA A 34 -2.02 8.15 -12.09
C ALA A 34 -1.66 6.85 -11.33
N CYS A 35 -2.53 5.85 -11.42
CA CYS A 35 -2.32 4.54 -10.81
C CYS A 35 -1.90 3.47 -11.84
N THR A 36 -1.10 2.51 -11.39
CA THR A 36 -0.75 1.31 -12.15
C THR A 36 -1.46 0.10 -11.56
N ARG A 37 -1.95 -0.79 -12.42
CA ARG A 37 -2.55 -2.06 -12.02
C ARG A 37 -1.78 -3.23 -12.63
N ALA A 38 -1.64 -4.31 -11.86
CA ALA A 38 -1.07 -5.57 -12.30
C ALA A 38 -1.88 -6.73 -11.72
N ALA A 39 -1.90 -7.86 -12.43
CA ALA A 39 -2.53 -9.08 -11.96
C ALA A 39 -1.65 -10.30 -12.28
N ASP A 40 -1.56 -11.23 -11.33
CA ASP A 40 -0.86 -12.50 -11.48
C ASP A 40 -1.51 -13.57 -10.59
N GLY A 41 -1.78 -14.76 -11.13
CA GLY A 41 -2.38 -15.86 -10.37
C GLY A 41 -3.73 -15.54 -9.68
N GLY A 42 -4.46 -14.52 -10.16
CA GLY A 42 -5.69 -14.03 -9.53
C GLY A 42 -5.47 -13.04 -8.39
N VAL A 43 -4.22 -12.73 -8.02
CA VAL A 43 -3.87 -11.58 -7.18
C VAL A 43 -3.88 -10.32 -8.04
N GLU A 44 -4.47 -9.24 -7.52
CA GLU A 44 -4.47 -7.93 -8.18
C GLU A 44 -3.76 -6.91 -7.30
N ALA A 45 -2.87 -6.10 -7.89
CA ALA A 45 -2.22 -5.00 -7.21
C ALA A 45 -2.56 -3.67 -7.89
N LEU A 46 -2.91 -2.66 -7.10
CA LEU A 46 -3.03 -1.27 -7.53
C LEU A 46 -2.02 -0.42 -6.77
N VAL A 47 -1.29 0.41 -7.48
CA VAL A 47 -0.26 1.28 -6.90
C VAL A 47 -0.43 2.71 -7.39
N THR A 48 -0.41 3.67 -6.45
CA THR A 48 -0.19 5.09 -6.76
C THR A 48 1.18 5.48 -6.25
N THR A 49 1.97 6.15 -7.08
CA THR A 49 3.37 6.44 -6.79
C THR A 49 3.67 7.93 -6.94
N GLY A 50 4.15 8.56 -5.87
CA GLY A 50 4.78 9.88 -5.91
C GLY A 50 6.09 9.83 -5.12
N ILE A 51 7.23 10.05 -5.79
CA ILE A 51 8.58 9.89 -5.20
C ILE A 51 9.20 11.27 -4.94
N GLY A 52 8.46 12.16 -4.28
CA GLY A 52 8.94 13.52 -3.96
C GLY A 52 9.95 13.54 -2.81
N VAL A 53 9.62 12.87 -1.70
CA VAL A 53 10.54 12.57 -0.59
C VAL A 53 10.74 11.06 -0.56
N SER A 54 11.97 10.58 -0.70
CA SER A 54 12.29 9.16 -0.64
C SER A 54 13.60 8.90 0.09
N GLY A 55 13.71 7.73 0.71
CA GLY A 55 14.94 7.30 1.36
C GLY A 55 14.82 5.93 1.99
N TRP A 56 15.90 5.48 2.61
CA TRP A 56 15.87 4.30 3.45
C TRP A 56 15.13 4.59 4.76
N ALA A 57 14.24 3.69 5.16
CA ALA A 57 13.34 3.89 6.30
C ALA A 57 14.05 4.27 7.62
N ALA A 58 15.28 3.80 7.82
CA ALA A 58 16.09 4.07 9.01
C ALA A 58 17.29 5.01 8.74
N ALA A 59 17.41 5.59 7.55
CA ALA A 59 18.46 6.56 7.28
C ALA A 59 18.19 7.87 8.03
N PRO A 60 19.25 8.57 8.48
CA PRO A 60 19.08 9.93 8.98
C PRO A 60 18.43 10.77 7.88
N GLY A 61 17.42 11.57 8.25
CA GLY A 61 16.75 12.45 7.30
C GLY A 61 17.78 13.36 6.62
N PRO A 62 17.66 13.63 5.31
CA PRO A 62 18.54 14.58 4.67
C PRO A 62 18.40 15.90 5.41
N GLY A 63 19.51 16.49 5.87
CA GLY A 63 19.54 17.82 6.49
C GLY A 63 19.22 18.94 5.50
N SER A 64 18.33 18.68 4.54
CA SER A 64 17.97 19.60 3.47
C SER A 64 17.13 20.74 4.05
N PRO A 65 17.54 22.00 3.87
CA PRO A 65 16.79 23.16 4.33
C PRO A 65 15.58 23.50 3.42
N ALA A 66 15.42 22.83 2.28
CA ALA A 66 14.35 23.11 1.32
C ALA A 66 13.20 22.09 1.44
N PRO A 67 11.93 22.54 1.47
CA PRO A 67 10.78 21.65 1.46
C PRO A 67 10.70 20.93 0.11
N LEU A 68 10.88 19.62 0.13
CA LEU A 68 10.63 18.75 -1.01
C LEU A 68 9.11 18.57 -1.22
N PRO A 69 8.64 18.38 -2.46
CA PRO A 69 7.24 18.06 -2.69
C PRO A 69 6.87 16.75 -1.97
N PRO A 70 5.69 16.67 -1.34
CA PRO A 70 5.27 15.45 -0.66
C PRO A 70 5.15 14.29 -1.66
N GLY A 71 5.52 13.08 -1.21
CA GLY A 71 5.44 11.86 -2.00
C GLY A 71 4.94 10.69 -1.17
N THR A 72 4.10 9.85 -1.76
CA THR A 72 3.53 8.66 -1.14
C THR A 72 3.53 7.51 -2.15
N ILE A 73 3.87 6.31 -1.72
CA ILE A 73 3.58 5.09 -2.45
C ILE A 73 2.50 4.32 -1.67
N ASN A 74 1.31 4.24 -2.26
CA ASN A 74 0.22 3.44 -1.70
C ASN A 74 0.00 2.21 -2.56
N ILE A 75 -0.09 1.04 -1.92
CA ILE A 75 -0.28 -0.26 -2.56
C ILE A 75 -1.53 -0.91 -1.98
N VAL A 76 -2.44 -1.34 -2.84
CA VAL A 76 -3.56 -2.23 -2.48
C VAL A 76 -3.37 -3.54 -3.20
N VAL A 77 -3.31 -4.65 -2.47
CA VAL A 77 -3.20 -6.00 -3.00
C VAL A 77 -4.46 -6.78 -2.65
N ALA A 78 -5.24 -7.19 -3.64
CA ALA A 78 -6.37 -8.09 -3.48
C ALA A 78 -5.91 -9.53 -3.70
N VAL A 79 -6.10 -10.40 -2.70
CA VAL A 79 -5.68 -11.80 -2.72
C VAL A 79 -6.92 -12.71 -2.72
N PRO A 80 -7.04 -13.65 -3.68
CA PRO A 80 -8.24 -14.49 -3.81
C PRO A 80 -8.32 -15.60 -2.76
N ALA A 81 -7.22 -15.87 -2.05
CA ALA A 81 -7.13 -16.83 -0.96
C ALA A 81 -7.49 -16.19 0.40
N PRO A 82 -8.07 -16.96 1.34
CA PRO A 82 -8.21 -16.52 2.70
C PRO A 82 -6.86 -16.64 3.39
N LEU A 83 -6.39 -15.56 4.01
CA LEU A 83 -5.11 -15.52 4.68
C LEU A 83 -5.33 -15.41 6.19
N GLY A 84 -4.60 -16.21 6.97
CA GLY A 84 -4.51 -16.00 8.42
C GLY A 84 -3.66 -14.78 8.75
N ASP A 85 -3.71 -14.33 10.01
CA ASP A 85 -3.00 -13.10 10.45
C ASP A 85 -1.49 -13.13 10.13
N ALA A 86 -0.83 -14.27 10.37
CA ALA A 86 0.58 -14.45 10.05
C ALA A 86 0.86 -14.35 8.54
N ALA A 87 -0.04 -14.90 7.71
CA ALA A 87 0.07 -14.82 6.26
C ALA A 87 -0.15 -13.38 5.76
N LEU A 88 -1.08 -12.63 6.35
CA LEU A 88 -1.32 -11.22 6.04
C LEU A 88 -0.10 -10.35 6.36
N VAL A 89 0.53 -10.53 7.53
CA VAL A 89 1.76 -9.82 7.90
C VAL A 89 2.88 -10.12 6.91
N ASN A 90 3.05 -11.39 6.56
CA ASN A 90 4.07 -11.79 5.59
C ASN A 90 3.77 -11.27 4.18
N ALA A 91 2.50 -11.17 3.77
CA ALA A 91 2.10 -10.60 2.48
C ALA A 91 2.40 -9.09 2.40
N VAL A 92 2.26 -8.36 3.52
CA VAL A 92 2.70 -6.96 3.61
C VAL A 92 4.21 -6.85 3.43
N ALA A 93 4.99 -7.76 4.01
CA ALA A 93 6.44 -7.81 3.80
C ALA A 93 6.77 -8.08 2.31
N THR A 94 6.12 -9.06 1.68
CA THR A 94 6.26 -9.35 0.25
C THR A 94 5.99 -8.13 -0.64
N ALA A 95 4.87 -7.43 -0.41
CA ALA A 95 4.53 -6.23 -1.16
C ALA A 95 5.54 -5.09 -0.93
N THR A 96 6.07 -4.98 0.29
CA THR A 96 7.11 -4.00 0.62
C THR A 96 8.43 -4.32 -0.08
N GLU A 97 8.87 -5.57 -0.10
CA GLU A 97 10.08 -6.00 -0.80
C GLU A 97 9.95 -5.81 -2.32
N ALA A 98 8.81 -6.18 -2.90
CA ALA A 98 8.55 -5.95 -4.32
C ALA A 98 8.59 -4.47 -4.71
N LYS A 99 8.05 -3.59 -3.86
CA LYS A 99 8.15 -2.13 -4.02
C LYS A 99 9.60 -1.65 -3.96
N VAL A 100 10.36 -2.13 -2.97
CA VAL A 100 11.78 -1.77 -2.83
C VAL A 100 12.55 -2.20 -4.08
N GLN A 101 12.34 -3.43 -4.54
CA GLN A 101 12.98 -3.92 -5.77
C GLN A 101 12.61 -3.04 -6.97
N ALA A 102 11.33 -2.68 -7.15
CA ALA A 102 10.90 -1.81 -8.24
C ALA A 102 11.54 -0.41 -8.18
N LEU A 103 11.77 0.14 -6.99
CA LEU A 103 12.47 1.41 -6.80
C LEU A 103 13.95 1.30 -7.18
N LEU A 104 14.63 0.23 -6.74
CA LEU A 104 16.01 -0.06 -7.10
C LEU A 104 16.17 -0.26 -8.61
N ASP A 105 15.27 -1.03 -9.22
CA ASP A 105 15.24 -1.28 -10.67
C ASP A 105 15.01 0.01 -11.48
N ALA A 106 14.26 0.96 -10.91
CA ALA A 106 14.06 2.30 -11.47
C ALA A 106 15.21 3.28 -11.19
N GLY A 107 16.28 2.85 -10.50
CA GLY A 107 17.48 3.63 -10.22
C GLY A 107 17.40 4.51 -8.97
N PHE A 108 16.39 4.33 -8.11
CA PHE A 108 16.32 4.99 -6.81
C PHE A 108 17.08 4.20 -5.74
N ASP A 109 17.80 4.89 -4.88
CA ASP A 109 18.44 4.29 -3.70
C ASP A 109 17.59 4.54 -2.45
N CYS A 110 16.44 3.85 -2.37
CA CYS A 110 15.50 4.01 -1.27
C CYS A 110 14.60 2.79 -1.06
N SER A 111 13.99 2.71 0.12
CA SER A 111 12.95 1.71 0.41
C SER A 111 11.53 2.23 0.15
N GLY A 112 11.39 3.49 -0.28
CA GLY A 112 10.11 4.16 -0.50
C GLY A 112 10.08 5.58 0.05
N THR A 113 8.88 6.04 0.44
CA THR A 113 8.67 7.35 1.07
C THR A 113 8.35 7.21 2.56
N PRO A 114 8.51 8.29 3.37
CA PRO A 114 8.18 8.27 4.79
C PRO A 114 6.71 7.98 5.12
N SER A 115 5.83 8.02 4.12
CA SER A 115 4.38 7.93 4.27
C SER A 115 3.76 6.86 3.36
N ASP A 116 4.55 5.83 3.01
CA ASP A 116 4.04 4.70 2.25
C ASP A 116 2.96 3.95 3.03
N ALA A 117 2.00 3.41 2.29
CA ALA A 117 0.95 2.56 2.85
C ALA A 117 0.74 1.30 2.01
N VAL A 118 0.53 0.17 2.70
CA VAL A 118 0.23 -1.12 2.08
C VAL A 118 -1.04 -1.68 2.71
N CYS A 119 -2.00 -2.06 1.87
CA CYS A 119 -3.22 -2.76 2.25
C CYS A 119 -3.28 -4.10 1.53
N VAL A 120 -3.35 -5.20 2.27
CA VAL A 120 -3.63 -6.53 1.73
C VAL A 120 -5.07 -6.88 2.05
N ALA A 121 -5.90 -7.02 1.03
CA ALA A 121 -7.30 -7.41 1.11
C ALA A 121 -7.43 -8.88 0.69
N ALA A 122 -7.47 -9.78 1.67
CA ALA A 122 -7.72 -11.20 1.43
C ALA A 122 -9.23 -11.50 1.37
N ARG A 123 -9.59 -12.50 0.57
CA ARG A 123 -10.96 -13.05 0.60
C ARG A 123 -11.28 -13.59 1.99
N ALA A 124 -12.52 -13.40 2.46
CA ALA A 124 -12.97 -14.05 3.69
C ALA A 124 -13.01 -15.59 3.54
N ALA A 125 -12.57 -16.31 4.57
CA ALA A 125 -12.73 -17.76 4.65
C ALA A 125 -14.21 -18.15 4.66
N ARG A 126 -14.55 -19.22 3.95
CA ARG A 126 -15.87 -19.85 4.03
C ARG A 126 -16.00 -20.67 5.31
N PRO A 127 -17.22 -20.97 5.79
CA PRO A 127 -17.39 -21.87 6.92
C PRO A 127 -16.70 -23.22 6.68
N GLY A 128 -15.79 -23.60 7.57
CA GLY A 128 -15.00 -24.84 7.48
C GLY A 128 -13.78 -24.78 6.57
N GLU A 129 -13.46 -23.62 6.00
CA GLU A 129 -12.22 -23.38 5.25
C GLU A 129 -11.12 -22.88 6.18
N GLU A 130 -9.99 -23.59 6.21
CA GLU A 130 -8.81 -23.14 6.93
C GLU A 130 -8.07 -22.05 6.11
N PRO A 131 -7.80 -20.88 6.69
CA PRO A 131 -6.99 -19.86 6.01
C PRO A 131 -5.56 -20.33 5.75
N GLU A 132 -4.97 -19.82 4.68
CA GLU A 132 -3.56 -20.07 4.36
C GLU A 132 -2.67 -19.50 5.47
N ALA A 133 -1.71 -20.31 5.90
CA ALA A 133 -0.77 -19.96 6.97
C ALA A 133 0.42 -19.12 6.46
N PHE A 134 0.64 -19.04 5.15
CA PHE A 134 1.81 -18.42 4.54
C PHE A 134 1.43 -17.44 3.43
N GLY A 135 2.17 -16.33 3.34
CA GLY A 135 2.02 -15.30 2.29
C GLY A 135 3.32 -14.51 2.04
N GLY A 136 4.45 -15.04 2.49
CA GLY A 136 5.73 -14.35 2.50
C GLY A 136 6.46 -14.33 1.16
N PRO A 137 7.61 -13.61 1.09
CA PRO A 137 8.42 -13.53 -0.12
C PRO A 137 8.81 -14.91 -0.62
N ARG A 138 9.06 -15.02 -1.92
CA ARG A 138 9.54 -16.25 -2.53
C ARG A 138 10.91 -16.62 -1.94
N SER A 139 10.99 -17.78 -1.29
CA SER A 139 12.24 -18.42 -0.84
C SER A 139 13.03 -19.05 -1.98
#